data_AF-A0A023AZP3-F1
#
_entry.id   AF-A0A023AZP3-F1
#
_cell.length_a   1.000
_cell.length_b   1.000
_cell.length_c   1.000
_cell.angle_alpha   90.00
_cell.angle_beta   90.00
_cell.angle_gamma   90.00
#
_symmetry.space_group_name_H-M   'P 1'
#
loop_
_entity.id
_entity.type
_entity.pdbx_description
1 polymer ?
#
loop_
_entity_poly.entity_id
_entity_poly.type
_entity_poly.pdbx_seq_one_letter_code
_entity_poly.pdbx_strand_id
1 'polypeptide(L)'
;MFHYTVELARSGQAKCRGCGSGIAKDSPRLGVQQELAEEAKEGMSDAARRASESTKWYHYEPTCVRMLRKSASWWSSNSPDPDTDVTVVNDIVTTEDLKAFFEDVLEAAQSNAAPRALTPAPTVGKAVKKDEIKKKRAKKEDDDLDSAEEEEDTATPPTSEDEDAVQDKVKKPTTSRKRSAPAGTAGDSPKRAKPAPIDVDAYNGGVLPEDQVQQIKEVMTEIKSKTNNVLQASLRANKQKISGRKEDLVIRVAECTVLGALPKCPECKKAVLYYDRHSGEYSCPGSFGDEVKCAFKSFEVERNDWEEPN
;
A
#
# COMPACT_ATOMS: atom_id res chain seq x y z
N MET A 1 9.71 -3.13 28.16
CA MET A 1 8.31 -3.57 28.30
C MET A 1 7.77 -4.00 26.93
N PHE A 2 6.77 -4.89 26.87
CA PHE A 2 6.11 -5.22 25.60
C PHE A 2 4.75 -4.53 25.55
N HIS A 3 4.42 -3.98 24.39
CA HIS A 3 3.12 -3.40 24.11
C HIS A 3 2.50 -4.15 22.93
N TYR A 4 1.26 -4.59 23.11
CA TYR A 4 0.53 -5.38 22.13
C TYR A 4 -0.59 -4.53 21.52
N THR A 5 -0.81 -4.67 20.22
CA THR A 5 -1.86 -3.94 19.52
C THR A 5 -2.56 -4.86 18.54
N VAL A 6 -3.88 -4.91 18.59
CA VAL A 6 -4.71 -5.68 17.66
C VAL A 6 -5.48 -4.72 16.77
N GLU A 7 -5.24 -4.77 15.46
CA GLU A 7 -5.93 -3.93 14.48
C GLU A 7 -6.16 -4.67 13.16
N LEU A 8 -7.03 -4.14 12.30
CA LEU A 8 -7.11 -4.57 10.91
C LEU A 8 -5.93 -4.01 10.11
N ALA A 9 -5.40 -4.82 9.22
CA ALA A 9 -4.30 -4.45 8.37
C ALA A 9 -4.68 -3.33 7.39
N ARG A 10 -4.22 -2.10 7.66
CA ARG A 10 -4.46 -0.91 6.79
C ARG A 10 -3.98 -1.10 5.34
N SER A 11 -3.01 -2.00 5.12
CA SER A 11 -2.49 -2.36 3.80
C SER A 11 -1.95 -3.79 3.78
N GLY A 12 -1.91 -4.40 2.59
CA GLY A 12 -1.33 -5.73 2.36
C GLY A 12 0.20 -5.79 2.29
N GLN A 13 0.91 -4.76 2.78
CA GLN A 13 2.36 -4.62 2.60
C GLN A 13 3.17 -5.25 3.75
N ALA A 14 2.56 -5.42 4.93
CA ALA A 14 3.25 -5.96 6.09
C ALA A 14 3.54 -7.46 5.90
N LYS A 15 4.72 -7.90 6.32
CA LYS A 15 5.08 -9.31 6.41
C LYS A 15 4.95 -9.78 7.84
N CYS A 16 4.33 -10.93 8.04
CA CYS A 16 4.26 -11.58 9.33
C CYS A 16 5.67 -11.98 9.79
N ARG A 17 6.03 -11.62 11.01
CA ARG A 17 7.33 -11.97 11.61
C ARG A 17 7.42 -13.44 12.04
N GLY A 18 6.30 -14.12 12.16
CA GLY A 18 6.26 -15.55 12.48
C GLY A 18 6.52 -16.44 11.27
N CYS A 19 5.68 -16.34 10.22
CA CYS A 19 5.76 -17.20 9.04
C CYS A 19 6.47 -16.56 7.83
N GLY A 20 6.70 -15.25 7.83
CA GLY A 20 7.32 -14.51 6.71
C GLY A 20 6.36 -14.11 5.58
N SER A 21 5.14 -14.67 5.56
CA SER A 21 4.12 -14.39 4.53
C SER A 21 3.51 -13.00 4.68
N GLY A 22 2.92 -12.49 3.59
CA GLY A 22 2.17 -11.23 3.60
C GLY A 22 0.93 -11.30 4.49
N ILE A 23 0.62 -10.20 5.16
CA ILE A 23 -0.63 -10.01 5.89
C ILE A 23 -1.59 -9.30 4.94
N ALA A 24 -2.77 -9.88 4.68
CA ALA A 24 -3.74 -9.32 3.74
C ALA A 24 -4.27 -7.97 4.24
N LYS A 25 -4.72 -7.10 3.31
CA LYS A 25 -5.43 -5.87 3.71
C LYS A 25 -6.74 -6.25 4.41
N ASP A 26 -7.11 -5.48 5.42
CA ASP A 26 -8.36 -5.61 6.18
C ASP A 26 -8.48 -6.95 6.95
N SER A 27 -7.40 -7.72 7.08
CA SER A 27 -7.33 -8.89 7.97
C SER A 27 -6.82 -8.50 9.37
N PRO A 28 -7.31 -9.15 10.45
CA PRO A 28 -6.82 -8.91 11.80
C PRO A 28 -5.35 -9.31 11.93
N ARG A 29 -4.58 -8.50 12.65
CA ARG A 29 -3.15 -8.72 12.91
C ARG A 29 -2.76 -8.27 14.30
N LEU A 30 -1.75 -8.92 14.87
CA LEU A 30 -1.15 -8.56 16.15
C LEU A 30 0.16 -7.81 15.91
N GLY A 31 0.24 -6.58 16.42
CA GLY A 31 1.45 -5.78 16.49
C GLY A 31 2.11 -5.95 17.86
N VAL A 32 3.42 -6.21 17.87
CA VAL A 32 4.21 -6.30 19.10
C VAL A 32 5.33 -5.28 19.05
N GLN A 33 5.32 -4.35 19.99
CA GLN A 33 6.38 -3.37 20.18
C GLN A 33 7.17 -3.69 21.45
N GLN A 34 8.49 -3.59 21.37
CA GLN A 34 9.36 -3.79 22.53
C GLN A 34 10.06 -2.48 22.83
N GLU A 35 9.78 -1.94 23.99
CA GLU A 35 10.53 -0.81 24.53
C GLU A 35 11.80 -1.35 25.19
N LEU A 36 12.95 -0.88 24.70
CA LEU A 36 14.26 -1.17 25.26
C LEU A 36 14.56 -0.20 26.40
N ALA A 37 15.28 -0.67 27.42
CA ALA A 37 15.85 0.20 28.44
C ALA A 37 16.91 1.12 27.83
N GLU A 38 17.10 2.31 28.39
CA GLU A 38 18.08 3.31 27.89
C GLU A 38 19.50 2.74 27.79
N GLU A 39 19.90 1.92 28.77
CA GLU A 39 21.19 1.21 28.78
C GLU A 39 21.38 0.29 27.56
N ALA A 40 20.31 -0.34 27.08
CA ALA A 40 20.35 -1.20 25.89
C ALA A 40 20.33 -0.39 24.57
N LYS A 41 20.02 0.91 24.64
CA LYS A 41 20.09 1.85 23.50
C LYS A 41 21.49 2.43 23.37
N GLU A 42 22.28 2.43 24.45
CA GLU A 42 23.64 2.96 24.46
C GLU A 42 24.54 2.19 23.47
N GLY A 43 25.25 2.93 22.61
CA GLY A 43 26.07 2.36 21.54
C GLY A 43 25.30 1.80 20.33
N MET A 44 23.97 1.80 20.35
CA MET A 44 23.17 1.40 19.19
C MET A 44 23.06 2.55 18.19
N SER A 45 23.23 2.23 16.90
CA SER A 45 22.95 3.23 15.86
C SER A 45 21.47 3.64 15.89
N ASP A 46 21.23 4.87 15.46
CA ASP A 46 19.90 5.46 15.42
C ASP A 46 18.93 4.68 14.51
N ALA A 47 19.45 4.03 13.46
CA ALA A 47 18.69 3.13 12.61
C ALA A 47 18.36 1.80 13.31
N ALA A 48 19.33 1.24 14.05
CA ALA A 48 19.13 0.00 14.79
C ALA A 48 18.11 0.17 15.93
N ARG A 49 18.15 1.31 16.63
CA ARG A 49 17.18 1.66 17.67
C ARG A 49 15.75 1.75 17.12
N ARG A 50 15.56 2.47 16.01
CA ARG A 50 14.25 2.54 15.34
C ARG A 50 13.78 1.17 14.86
N ALA A 51 14.69 0.34 14.34
CA ALA A 51 14.35 -1.02 13.92
C ALA A 51 13.95 -1.91 15.09
N SER A 52 14.63 -1.82 16.24
CA SER A 52 14.30 -2.60 17.43
C SER A 52 12.97 -2.18 18.07
N GLU A 53 12.70 -0.88 18.10
CA GLU A 53 11.48 -0.28 18.66
C GLU A 53 10.30 -0.35 17.67
N SER A 54 10.53 -0.66 16.40
CA SER A 54 9.45 -0.79 15.42
C SER A 54 8.47 -1.92 15.76
N THR A 55 7.19 -1.67 15.49
CA THR A 55 6.12 -2.66 15.65
C THR A 55 6.35 -3.86 14.73
N LYS A 56 6.42 -5.04 15.34
CA LYS A 56 6.54 -6.33 14.65
C LYS A 56 5.15 -6.90 14.46
N TRP A 57 4.73 -7.04 13.20
CA TRP A 57 3.40 -7.55 12.85
C TRP A 57 3.40 -9.07 12.70
N TYR A 58 2.35 -9.70 13.21
CA TYR A 58 2.05 -11.13 13.12
C TYR A 58 0.62 -11.31 12.60
N HIS A 59 0.36 -12.42 11.91
CA HIS A 59 -1.03 -12.85 11.70
C HIS A 59 -1.71 -13.06 13.06
N TYR A 60 -3.00 -12.76 13.13
CA TYR A 60 -3.82 -13.06 14.30
C TYR A 60 -4.14 -14.57 14.35
N GLU A 61 -3.08 -15.38 14.45
CA GLU A 61 -3.13 -16.83 14.56
C GLU A 61 -2.11 -17.31 15.60
N PRO A 62 -2.45 -18.29 16.47
CA PRO A 62 -1.53 -18.81 17.47
C PRO A 62 -0.23 -19.38 16.88
N THR A 63 -0.30 -19.95 15.67
CA THR A 63 0.87 -20.44 14.90
C THR A 63 1.93 -19.39 14.68
N CYS A 64 1.49 -18.17 14.37
CA CYS A 64 2.36 -17.05 14.02
C CYS A 64 2.83 -16.34 15.28
N VAL A 65 1.94 -16.15 16.25
CA VAL A 65 2.26 -15.45 17.49
C VAL A 65 3.23 -16.25 18.36
N ARG A 66 3.11 -17.59 18.45
CA ARG A 66 4.10 -18.41 19.18
C ARG A 66 5.53 -18.23 18.65
N MET A 67 5.70 -17.84 17.38
CA MET A 67 7.03 -17.60 16.80
C MET A 67 7.66 -16.29 17.29
N LEU A 68 6.93 -15.43 18.01
CA LEU A 68 7.51 -14.28 18.72
C LEU A 68 8.62 -14.75 19.67
N ARG A 69 8.38 -15.83 20.42
CA ARG A 69 9.33 -16.47 21.34
C ARG A 69 9.09 -17.96 21.42
N LYS A 70 10.13 -18.75 21.13
CA LYS A 70 10.07 -20.22 21.12
C LYS A 70 9.99 -20.86 22.51
N SER A 71 10.29 -20.10 23.58
CA SER A 71 10.34 -20.64 24.94
C SER A 71 8.98 -20.54 25.61
N ALA A 72 8.42 -21.68 26.02
CA ALA A 72 7.21 -21.73 26.84
C ALA A 72 7.38 -21.00 28.17
N SER A 73 8.55 -21.12 28.80
CA SER A 73 8.87 -20.45 30.06
C SER A 73 8.93 -18.92 29.93
N TRP A 74 9.25 -18.43 28.72
CA TRP A 74 9.15 -17.00 28.45
C TRP A 74 7.68 -16.56 28.44
N TRP A 75 6.82 -17.29 27.73
CA TRP A 75 5.39 -16.96 27.65
C TRP A 75 4.70 -17.02 29.00
N SER A 76 5.03 -17.97 29.88
CA SER A 76 4.45 -18.00 31.23
C SER A 76 4.78 -16.76 32.07
N SER A 77 5.90 -16.10 31.78
CA SER A 77 6.39 -14.95 32.55
C SER A 77 6.11 -13.61 31.87
N ASN A 78 5.73 -13.63 30.58
CA ASN A 78 5.60 -12.46 29.72
C ASN A 78 4.33 -12.49 28.87
N SER A 79 3.36 -13.34 29.20
CA SER A 79 2.05 -13.28 28.56
C SER A 79 1.42 -11.93 28.85
N PRO A 80 0.89 -11.23 27.83
CA PRO A 80 0.18 -9.99 28.06
C PRO A 80 -1.09 -10.26 28.86
N ASP A 81 -1.41 -9.33 29.75
CA ASP A 81 -2.76 -9.20 30.29
C ASP A 81 -3.64 -8.49 29.24
N PRO A 82 -4.70 -9.14 28.73
CA PRO A 82 -5.58 -8.55 27.72
C PRO A 82 -6.26 -7.25 28.14
N ASP A 83 -6.44 -7.02 29.44
CA ASP A 83 -7.11 -5.83 29.97
C ASP A 83 -6.17 -4.61 30.04
N THR A 84 -4.85 -4.83 30.13
CA THR A 84 -3.88 -3.74 30.39
C THR A 84 -2.75 -3.63 29.38
N ASP A 85 -2.30 -4.74 28.79
CA ASP A 85 -1.13 -4.77 27.90
C ASP A 85 -1.51 -4.75 26.40
N VAL A 86 -2.79 -4.94 26.08
CA VAL A 86 -3.30 -5.07 24.70
C VAL A 86 -4.21 -3.90 24.34
N THR A 87 -3.79 -3.09 23.37
CA THR A 87 -4.66 -2.08 22.77
C THR A 87 -5.43 -2.69 21.59
N VAL A 88 -6.76 -2.71 21.67
CA VAL A 88 -7.62 -3.07 20.53
C VAL A 88 -8.02 -1.80 19.79
N VAL A 89 -7.80 -1.78 18.47
CA VAL A 89 -8.17 -0.65 17.62
C VAL A 89 -9.46 -1.00 16.87
N ASN A 90 -10.46 -0.12 16.96
CA ASN A 90 -11.78 -0.24 16.30
C ASN A 90 -12.65 -1.41 16.81
N ASP A 91 -12.47 -1.85 18.07
CA ASP A 91 -13.31 -2.85 18.74
C ASP A 91 -13.54 -4.15 17.94
N ILE A 92 -12.54 -4.54 17.15
CA ILE A 92 -12.65 -5.68 16.22
C ILE A 92 -12.65 -7.05 16.90
N VAL A 93 -12.24 -7.10 18.16
CA VAL A 93 -12.08 -8.30 18.98
C VAL A 93 -12.47 -7.92 20.40
N THR A 94 -13.24 -8.77 21.08
CA THR A 94 -13.61 -8.55 22.48
C THR A 94 -12.47 -8.93 23.43
N THR A 95 -12.48 -8.42 24.65
CA THR A 95 -11.52 -8.84 25.69
C THR A 95 -11.58 -10.37 25.94
N GLU A 96 -12.77 -10.97 25.87
CA GLU A 96 -12.97 -12.40 26.04
C GLU A 96 -12.29 -13.20 24.92
N ASP A 97 -12.43 -12.74 23.67
CA ASP A 97 -11.74 -13.33 22.52
C ASP A 97 -10.21 -13.18 22.61
N LEU A 98 -9.71 -12.06 23.14
CA LEU A 98 -8.28 -11.86 23.39
C LEU A 98 -7.75 -12.81 24.46
N LYS A 99 -8.50 -12.99 25.56
CA LYS A 99 -8.15 -13.93 26.63
C LYS A 99 -8.04 -15.34 26.08
N ALA A 100 -9.07 -15.81 25.36
CA ALA A 100 -9.05 -17.11 24.71
C ALA A 100 -7.89 -17.25 23.71
N PHE A 101 -7.61 -16.20 22.93
CA PHE A 101 -6.50 -16.21 21.97
C PHE A 101 -5.13 -16.36 22.65
N PHE A 102 -4.86 -15.62 23.73
CA PHE A 102 -3.56 -15.70 24.41
C PHE A 102 -3.43 -16.98 25.24
N GLU A 103 -4.53 -17.53 25.77
CA GLU A 103 -4.55 -18.87 26.35
C GLU A 103 -4.18 -19.93 25.32
N ASP A 104 -4.75 -19.87 24.11
CA ASP A 104 -4.41 -20.77 23.00
C ASP A 104 -2.93 -20.62 22.58
N VAL A 105 -2.39 -19.40 22.56
CA VAL A 105 -0.96 -19.15 22.29
C VAL A 105 -0.08 -19.78 23.37
N LEU A 106 -0.46 -19.64 24.65
CA LEU A 106 0.25 -20.22 25.78
C LEU A 106 0.23 -21.75 25.73
N GLU A 107 -0.94 -22.35 25.50
CA GLU A 107 -1.09 -23.80 25.37
C GLU A 107 -0.26 -24.33 24.18
N ALA A 108 -0.32 -23.66 23.03
CA ALA A 108 0.48 -24.03 21.85
C ALA A 108 1.99 -23.87 22.08
N ALA A 109 2.41 -22.92 22.92
CA ALA A 109 3.82 -22.74 23.29
C ALA A 109 4.29 -23.83 24.27
N GLN A 110 3.45 -24.23 25.24
CA GLN A 110 3.77 -25.25 26.26
C GLN A 110 3.78 -26.67 25.71
N SER A 111 2.80 -27.00 24.87
CA SER A 111 2.61 -28.35 24.34
C SER A 111 3.55 -28.70 23.19
N ASN A 112 4.21 -27.70 22.58
CA ASN A 112 4.87 -27.83 21.28
C ASN A 112 3.93 -28.39 20.18
N ALA A 113 2.62 -28.44 20.45
CA ALA A 113 1.64 -29.01 19.55
C ALA A 113 1.37 -28.06 18.39
N ALA A 114 0.83 -28.59 17.30
CA ALA A 114 0.19 -27.74 16.31
C ALA A 114 -1.00 -27.05 17.01
N PRO A 115 -1.11 -25.71 16.95
CA PRO A 115 -2.22 -25.02 17.59
C PRO A 115 -3.54 -25.50 17.00
N ARG A 116 -4.56 -25.52 17.85
CA ARG A 116 -5.93 -25.83 17.45
C ARG A 116 -6.33 -24.85 16.34
N ALA A 117 -6.92 -25.35 15.27
CA ALA A 117 -7.49 -24.48 14.25
C ALA A 117 -8.58 -23.65 14.92
N LEU A 118 -8.31 -22.37 15.15
CA LEU A 118 -9.35 -21.44 15.59
C LEU A 118 -10.47 -21.48 14.55
N THR A 119 -11.70 -21.63 15.02
CA THR A 119 -12.88 -21.32 14.22
C THR A 119 -12.69 -19.93 13.61
N PRO A 120 -13.07 -19.71 12.34
CA PRO A 120 -12.81 -18.45 11.66
C PRO A 120 -13.28 -17.28 12.54
N ALA A 121 -12.43 -16.26 12.65
CA ALA A 121 -12.71 -15.02 13.37
C ALA A 121 -14.15 -14.55 13.09
N PRO A 122 -14.84 -13.95 14.08
CA PRO A 122 -16.18 -13.41 13.85
C PRO A 122 -16.16 -12.54 12.60
N THR A 123 -16.90 -13.00 11.57
CA THR A 123 -17.08 -12.24 10.35
C THR A 123 -17.75 -10.94 10.73
N VAL A 124 -17.00 -9.84 10.67
CA VAL A 124 -17.53 -8.48 10.82
C VAL A 124 -18.62 -8.32 9.77
N GLY A 125 -19.87 -8.28 10.23
CA GLY A 125 -21.05 -7.84 9.48
C GLY A 125 -21.37 -8.59 8.18
N LYS A 126 -22.30 -9.54 8.24
CA LYS A 126 -23.13 -9.88 7.08
C LYS A 126 -23.78 -8.61 6.54
N ALA A 127 -23.30 -8.14 5.39
CA ALA A 127 -24.07 -7.28 4.51
C ALA A 127 -25.41 -7.97 4.19
N VAL A 128 -26.49 -7.20 4.35
CA VAL A 128 -27.85 -7.57 3.98
C VAL A 128 -27.86 -8.07 2.53
N LYS A 129 -28.50 -9.23 2.34
CA LYS A 129 -28.61 -10.00 1.08
C LYS A 129 -29.02 -9.11 -0.10
N LYS A 130 -28.19 -9.07 -1.15
CA LYS A 130 -28.52 -8.54 -2.49
C LYS A 130 -28.81 -9.67 -3.48
N ASP A 131 -29.46 -10.74 -3.01
CA ASP A 131 -29.83 -11.90 -3.84
C ASP A 131 -31.33 -12.00 -4.16
N GLU A 132 -32.15 -11.03 -3.77
CA GLU A 132 -33.60 -11.06 -4.01
C GLU A 132 -34.11 -10.09 -5.09
N ILE A 133 -33.24 -9.59 -5.97
CA ILE A 133 -33.64 -8.75 -7.13
C ILE A 133 -33.27 -9.39 -8.49
N LYS A 134 -32.38 -10.39 -8.53
CA LYS A 134 -31.94 -11.01 -9.80
C LYS A 134 -32.88 -12.10 -10.35
N LYS A 135 -33.91 -12.50 -9.59
CA LYS A 135 -34.83 -13.60 -9.97
C LYS A 135 -36.18 -13.17 -10.56
N LYS A 136 -36.41 -11.87 -10.79
CA LYS A 136 -37.63 -11.32 -11.44
C LYS A 136 -37.42 -10.76 -12.86
N ARG A 137 -36.28 -11.02 -13.50
CA ARG A 137 -35.99 -10.55 -14.87
C ARG A 137 -35.70 -11.66 -15.88
N ALA A 138 -36.08 -12.89 -15.58
CA ALA A 138 -35.98 -14.03 -16.49
C ALA A 138 -37.38 -14.62 -16.76
N LYS A 139 -38.22 -13.91 -17.53
CA LYS A 139 -39.36 -14.51 -18.26
C LYS A 139 -39.95 -13.54 -19.32
N LYS A 140 -39.44 -13.66 -20.55
CA LYS A 140 -40.03 -13.43 -21.89
C LYS A 140 -38.85 -13.17 -22.84
N GLU A 141 -38.40 -14.19 -23.58
CA GLU A 141 -38.92 -14.62 -24.91
C GLU A 141 -38.76 -13.49 -25.93
N ASP A 142 -37.72 -13.55 -26.77
CA ASP A 142 -37.66 -14.26 -28.07
C ASP A 142 -38.21 -13.35 -29.17
N ASP A 143 -37.36 -12.93 -30.11
CA ASP A 143 -37.46 -13.38 -31.51
C ASP A 143 -36.42 -12.69 -32.45
N ASP A 144 -35.99 -13.50 -33.42
CA ASP A 144 -35.43 -13.20 -34.76
C ASP A 144 -33.98 -12.66 -34.90
N LEU A 145 -33.03 -13.47 -35.41
CA LEU A 145 -32.71 -13.79 -36.83
C LEU A 145 -31.97 -12.61 -37.52
N ASP A 146 -30.94 -12.73 -38.34
CA ASP A 146 -30.19 -13.82 -38.98
C ASP A 146 -28.97 -13.17 -39.69
N SER A 147 -28.06 -14.03 -40.17
CA SER A 147 -27.13 -13.85 -41.31
C SER A 147 -25.62 -13.77 -41.01
N ALA A 148 -24.98 -14.85 -41.48
CA ALA A 148 -23.58 -15.13 -41.78
C ALA A 148 -22.92 -14.06 -42.69
N GLU A 149 -21.60 -14.00 -42.95
CA GLU A 149 -20.64 -14.97 -43.55
C GLU A 149 -19.20 -14.53 -43.14
N GLU A 150 -18.26 -15.42 -42.73
CA GLU A 150 -17.18 -16.08 -43.52
C GLU A 150 -16.34 -15.10 -44.42
N GLU A 151 -14.99 -15.02 -44.43
CA GLU A 151 -13.94 -16.05 -44.42
C GLU A 151 -12.54 -15.58 -43.88
N GLU A 152 -11.76 -16.59 -43.44
CA GLU A 152 -10.33 -16.94 -43.70
C GLU A 152 -9.56 -16.17 -44.82
N ASP A 153 -8.24 -16.08 -44.98
CA ASP A 153 -7.05 -16.73 -44.42
C ASP A 153 -5.77 -15.98 -44.93
N THR A 154 -4.60 -16.41 -44.44
CA THR A 154 -3.25 -16.42 -45.07
C THR A 154 -2.13 -15.49 -44.57
N ALA A 155 -0.94 -16.09 -44.56
CA ALA A 155 0.29 -15.70 -43.87
C ALA A 155 1.44 -15.33 -44.83
N THR A 156 2.26 -14.34 -44.43
CA THR A 156 3.76 -14.14 -44.50
C THR A 156 4.61 -14.52 -45.76
N PRO A 157 5.93 -14.16 -45.81
CA PRO A 157 6.62 -12.92 -46.27
C PRO A 157 7.53 -13.22 -47.51
N PRO A 158 8.49 -12.36 -48.00
CA PRO A 158 9.85 -12.23 -47.41
C PRO A 158 10.70 -10.96 -47.75
N THR A 159 11.93 -10.91 -47.19
CA THR A 159 13.24 -10.33 -47.69
C THR A 159 13.41 -8.79 -47.84
N SER A 160 14.57 -8.15 -47.66
CA SER A 160 15.93 -8.47 -47.15
C SER A 160 16.77 -7.15 -47.07
N GLU A 161 17.84 -7.14 -46.24
CA GLU A 161 19.19 -6.54 -46.48
C GLU A 161 19.31 -4.98 -46.70
N ASP A 162 20.31 -4.21 -46.22
CA ASP A 162 21.63 -4.51 -45.63
C ASP A 162 22.36 -3.22 -45.11
N GLU A 163 23.34 -3.42 -44.19
CA GLU A 163 24.60 -2.67 -43.86
C GLU A 163 24.51 -1.26 -43.19
N ASP A 164 25.36 -0.83 -42.23
CA ASP A 164 26.78 -1.15 -41.98
C ASP A 164 27.27 -0.79 -40.55
N ALA A 165 28.49 -1.26 -40.23
CA ALA A 165 29.27 -1.30 -38.97
C ALA A 165 29.66 0.07 -38.32
N VAL A 166 30.18 0.24 -37.09
CA VAL A 166 31.44 -0.28 -36.48
C VAL A 166 31.51 0.05 -34.95
N GLN A 167 31.84 -0.98 -34.15
CA GLN A 167 32.78 -1.13 -32.99
C GLN A 167 33.21 0.12 -32.16
N ASP A 168 33.30 0.08 -30.83
CA ASP A 168 34.46 -0.50 -30.13
C ASP A 168 34.25 -0.90 -28.65
N LYS A 169 35.09 -1.83 -28.20
CA LYS A 169 35.10 -2.57 -26.93
C LYS A 169 35.94 -1.86 -25.87
N VAL A 170 35.58 -1.96 -24.58
CA VAL A 170 36.53 -2.38 -23.50
C VAL A 170 35.77 -3.16 -22.41
N LYS A 171 36.27 -4.36 -22.10
CA LYS A 171 35.82 -5.27 -21.04
C LYS A 171 36.75 -5.16 -19.79
N LYS A 172 36.13 -5.04 -18.60
CA LYS A 172 36.27 -5.82 -17.33
C LYS A 172 37.67 -6.07 -16.68
N PRO A 173 37.77 -6.17 -15.33
CA PRO A 173 37.40 -7.38 -14.57
C PRO A 173 36.64 -7.09 -13.25
N THR A 174 35.52 -7.72 -12.90
CA THR A 174 35.32 -9.07 -12.32
C THR A 174 36.24 -9.48 -11.17
N THR A 175 35.72 -9.39 -9.94
CA THR A 175 36.06 -10.34 -8.86
C THR A 175 34.79 -10.82 -8.17
N SER A 176 34.30 -11.97 -8.65
CA SER A 176 33.28 -12.79 -8.02
C SER A 176 33.85 -13.51 -6.80
N ARG A 177 33.31 -13.28 -5.60
CA ARG A 177 33.42 -14.23 -4.49
C ARG A 177 32.13 -15.06 -4.41
N LYS A 178 32.25 -16.27 -4.95
CA LYS A 178 31.29 -17.37 -4.92
C LYS A 178 31.32 -17.95 -3.50
N ARG A 179 30.27 -17.74 -2.71
CA ARG A 179 29.99 -18.57 -1.52
C ARG A 179 28.90 -19.56 -1.91
N SER A 180 29.31 -20.83 -1.98
CA SER A 180 28.44 -21.98 -2.14
C SER A 180 27.64 -22.19 -0.85
N ALA A 181 26.32 -22.32 -0.97
CA ALA A 181 25.44 -22.90 0.05
C ALA A 181 24.61 -24.00 -0.63
N PRO A 182 24.29 -25.09 0.09
CA PRO A 182 23.84 -26.35 -0.51
C PRO A 182 22.37 -26.32 -0.95
N ALA A 183 22.09 -27.22 -1.88
CA ALA A 183 20.78 -27.45 -2.50
C ALA A 183 19.68 -27.70 -1.46
N GLY A 184 18.63 -26.88 -1.54
CA GLY A 184 17.37 -27.06 -0.84
C GLY A 184 16.22 -26.58 -1.73
N THR A 185 15.47 -27.54 -2.25
CA THR A 185 14.08 -27.49 -2.72
C THR A 185 13.60 -26.21 -3.43
N ALA A 186 13.30 -26.35 -4.73
CA ALA A 186 12.54 -25.40 -5.52
C ALA A 186 11.15 -25.14 -4.89
N GLY A 187 11.07 -24.09 -4.09
CA GLY A 187 9.81 -23.49 -3.67
C GLY A 187 9.41 -22.44 -4.70
N ASP A 188 8.29 -22.70 -5.37
CA ASP A 188 7.60 -21.78 -6.27
C ASP A 188 7.43 -20.43 -5.57
N SER A 189 8.20 -19.42 -6.02
CA SER A 189 8.06 -18.06 -5.51
C SER A 189 6.78 -17.47 -6.10
N PRO A 190 5.78 -17.07 -5.29
CA PRO A 190 4.57 -16.48 -5.83
C PRO A 190 4.93 -15.23 -6.63
N LYS A 191 4.60 -15.24 -7.93
CA LYS A 191 4.66 -14.07 -8.80
C LYS A 191 3.98 -12.91 -8.06
N ARG A 192 4.74 -11.84 -7.82
CA ARG A 192 4.26 -10.59 -7.24
C ARG A 192 3.00 -10.17 -8.01
N ALA A 193 1.85 -10.17 -7.32
CA ALA A 193 0.58 -9.80 -7.91
C ALA A 193 0.72 -8.45 -8.63
N LYS A 194 0.16 -8.36 -9.85
CA LYS A 194 0.11 -7.10 -10.59
C LYS A 194 -0.58 -6.05 -9.70
N PRO A 195 -0.06 -4.80 -9.63
CA PRO A 195 -0.74 -3.74 -8.89
C PRO A 195 -2.17 -3.60 -9.43
N ALA A 196 -3.13 -3.43 -8.52
CA ALA A 196 -4.53 -3.27 -8.88
C ALA A 196 -4.68 -2.09 -9.86
N PRO A 197 -5.61 -2.17 -10.83
CA PRO A 197 -5.91 -1.05 -11.71
C PRO A 197 -6.30 0.19 -10.91
N ILE A 198 -5.88 1.37 -11.39
CA ILE A 198 -6.28 2.65 -10.80
C ILE A 198 -7.77 2.86 -11.12
N ASP A 199 -8.58 2.97 -10.07
CA ASP A 199 -10.01 3.28 -10.18
C ASP A 199 -10.19 4.80 -10.33
N VAL A 200 -10.52 5.23 -11.55
CA VAL A 200 -10.73 6.64 -11.89
C VAL A 200 -12.09 7.15 -11.41
N ASP A 201 -13.08 6.27 -11.32
CA ASP A 201 -14.44 6.61 -10.90
C ASP A 201 -14.51 6.87 -9.40
N ALA A 202 -13.58 6.29 -8.63
CA ALA A 202 -13.39 6.58 -7.22
C ALA A 202 -12.87 8.00 -6.92
N TYR A 203 -12.48 8.79 -7.93
CA TYR A 203 -12.05 10.18 -7.72
C TYR A 203 -13.22 11.07 -7.28
N ASN A 204 -13.20 11.45 -6.00
CA ASN A 204 -14.13 12.42 -5.43
C ASN A 204 -13.48 13.81 -5.47
N GLY A 205 -13.90 14.63 -6.44
CA GLY A 205 -13.41 16.00 -6.64
C GLY A 205 -13.77 16.98 -5.52
N GLY A 206 -14.55 16.54 -4.53
CA GLY A 206 -14.86 17.32 -3.32
C GLY A 206 -15.69 18.56 -3.65
N VAL A 207 -15.13 19.74 -3.37
CA VAL A 207 -15.81 21.04 -3.62
C VAL A 207 -15.59 21.59 -5.04
N LEU A 208 -14.86 20.87 -5.89
CA LEU A 208 -14.64 21.31 -7.27
C LEU A 208 -15.96 21.24 -8.08
N PRO A 209 -16.18 22.20 -9.00
CA PRO A 209 -17.25 22.15 -9.99
C PRO A 209 -17.26 20.84 -10.79
N GLU A 210 -18.44 20.30 -11.10
CA GLU A 210 -18.60 18.99 -11.75
C GLU A 210 -17.92 18.92 -13.13
N ASP A 211 -17.88 20.03 -13.88
CA ASP A 211 -17.17 20.14 -15.15
C ASP A 211 -15.66 19.94 -14.98
N GLN A 212 -15.07 20.52 -13.93
CA GLN A 212 -13.65 20.34 -13.61
C GLN A 212 -13.39 18.90 -13.14
N VAL A 213 -14.29 18.31 -12.35
CA VAL A 213 -14.17 16.92 -11.91
C VAL A 213 -14.18 15.96 -13.10
N GLN A 214 -15.07 16.19 -14.07
CA GLN A 214 -15.16 15.39 -15.28
C GLN A 214 -13.89 15.50 -16.15
N GLN A 215 -13.38 16.72 -16.36
CA GLN A 215 -12.11 16.93 -17.08
C GLN A 215 -10.92 16.23 -16.37
N ILE A 216 -10.86 16.31 -15.03
CA ILE A 216 -9.81 15.62 -14.26
C ILE A 216 -9.91 14.11 -14.46
N LYS A 217 -11.11 13.53 -14.42
CA LYS A 217 -11.31 12.09 -14.67
C LYS A 217 -10.87 11.68 -16.08
N GLU A 218 -11.17 12.48 -17.09
CA GLU A 218 -10.73 12.25 -18.47
C GLU A 218 -9.20 12.24 -18.56
N VAL A 219 -8.53 13.26 -18.02
CA VAL A 219 -7.06 13.29 -17.98
C VAL A 219 -6.48 12.12 -17.19
N MET A 220 -7.09 11.74 -16.05
CA MET A 220 -6.69 10.55 -15.28
C MET A 220 -6.78 9.26 -16.13
N THR A 221 -7.82 9.13 -16.96
CA THR A 221 -7.99 7.96 -17.83
C THR A 221 -6.91 7.86 -18.90
N GLU A 222 -6.42 8.99 -19.40
CA GLU A 222 -5.34 9.03 -20.39
C GLU A 222 -3.99 8.70 -19.76
N ILE A 223 -3.67 9.32 -18.61
CA ILE A 223 -2.33 9.24 -18.03
C ILE A 223 -2.12 8.04 -17.09
N LYS A 224 -3.17 7.30 -16.69
CA LYS A 224 -3.05 6.13 -15.80
C LYS A 224 -2.12 5.04 -16.34
N SER A 225 -1.96 4.97 -17.67
CA SER A 225 -1.07 4.01 -18.34
C SER A 225 0.41 4.45 -18.32
N LYS A 226 0.69 5.76 -18.19
CA LYS A 226 2.05 6.32 -18.20
C LYS A 226 2.87 5.75 -17.03
N THR A 227 4.20 5.69 -17.21
CA THR A 227 5.12 5.17 -16.18
C THR A 227 5.34 6.19 -15.07
N ASN A 228 5.73 5.74 -13.86
CA ASN A 228 6.04 6.65 -12.75
C ASN A 228 7.11 7.68 -13.11
N ASN A 229 8.09 7.32 -13.93
CA ASN A 229 9.17 8.22 -14.32
C ASN A 229 8.64 9.38 -15.18
N VAL A 230 7.72 9.10 -16.11
CA VAL A 230 7.08 10.12 -16.95
C VAL A 230 6.24 11.06 -16.08
N LEU A 231 5.39 10.52 -15.20
CA LEU A 231 4.56 11.33 -14.30
C LEU A 231 5.42 12.21 -13.37
N GLN A 232 6.51 11.67 -12.83
CA GLN A 232 7.46 12.43 -12.01
C GLN A 232 8.21 13.49 -12.82
N ALA A 233 8.49 13.26 -14.11
CA ALA A 233 9.09 14.26 -14.98
C ALA A 233 8.14 15.44 -15.21
N SER A 234 6.86 15.19 -15.52
CA SER A 234 5.84 16.23 -15.67
C SER A 234 5.69 17.07 -14.38
N LEU A 235 5.64 16.41 -13.22
CA LEU A 235 5.57 17.10 -11.93
C LEU A 235 6.85 17.90 -11.63
N ARG A 236 8.02 17.41 -12.02
CA ARG A 236 9.30 18.09 -11.79
C ARG A 236 9.44 19.36 -12.64
N ALA A 237 9.01 19.32 -13.91
CA ALA A 237 8.99 20.48 -14.80
C ALA A 237 8.17 21.62 -14.18
N ASN A 238 7.01 21.28 -13.63
CA ASN A 238 6.08 22.21 -12.99
C ASN A 238 6.41 22.52 -11.51
N LYS A 239 7.61 22.15 -11.03
CA LYS A 239 8.08 22.36 -9.64
C LYS A 239 7.14 21.79 -8.57
N GLN A 240 6.37 20.76 -8.90
CA GLN A 240 5.41 20.10 -8.02
C GLN A 240 6.04 18.96 -7.20
N LYS A 241 5.31 18.47 -6.20
CA LYS A 241 5.73 17.32 -5.37
C LYS A 241 5.76 16.03 -6.21
N ILE A 242 6.92 15.37 -6.27
CA ILE A 242 7.14 14.13 -7.05
C ILE A 242 6.98 12.82 -6.27
N SER A 243 6.79 12.89 -4.94
CA SER A 243 6.64 11.72 -4.09
C SER A 243 5.19 11.23 -4.07
N GLY A 244 5.00 9.92 -3.92
CA GLY A 244 3.69 9.29 -3.78
C GLY A 244 3.66 7.91 -4.41
N ARG A 245 2.51 7.23 -4.28
CA ARG A 245 2.21 6.04 -5.09
C ARG A 245 1.81 6.47 -6.50
N LYS A 246 1.69 5.50 -7.42
CA LYS A 246 1.35 5.81 -8.82
C LYS A 246 0.00 6.54 -8.90
N GLU A 247 -0.97 6.12 -8.09
CA GLU A 247 -2.30 6.73 -8.00
C GLU A 247 -2.19 8.21 -7.61
N ASP A 248 -1.37 8.53 -6.60
CA ASP A 248 -1.16 9.91 -6.14
C ASP A 248 -0.51 10.80 -7.23
N LEU A 249 0.39 10.22 -8.03
CA LEU A 249 1.05 10.93 -9.13
C LEU A 249 0.07 11.21 -10.26
N VAL A 250 -0.77 10.23 -10.62
CA VAL A 250 -1.81 10.37 -11.64
C VAL A 250 -2.81 11.45 -11.24
N ILE A 251 -3.35 11.39 -10.03
CA ILE A 251 -4.31 12.39 -9.54
C ILE A 251 -3.69 13.78 -9.57
N ARG A 252 -2.46 13.94 -9.07
CA ARG A 252 -1.79 15.24 -9.00
C ARG A 252 -1.50 15.83 -10.38
N VAL A 253 -1.05 15.01 -11.33
CA VAL A 253 -0.82 15.46 -12.71
C VAL A 253 -2.15 15.90 -13.32
N ALA A 254 -3.20 15.08 -13.23
CA ALA A 254 -4.50 15.41 -13.79
C ALA A 254 -5.11 16.70 -13.19
N GLU A 255 -5.08 16.84 -11.86
CA GLU A 255 -5.52 18.06 -11.18
C GLU A 255 -4.73 19.29 -11.65
N CYS A 256 -3.41 19.18 -11.76
CA CYS A 256 -2.58 20.31 -12.19
C CYS A 256 -2.73 20.63 -13.68
N THR A 257 -3.05 19.65 -14.52
CA THR A 257 -3.33 19.88 -15.94
C THR A 257 -4.63 20.66 -16.13
N VAL A 258 -5.68 20.35 -15.37
CA VAL A 258 -6.99 21.01 -15.50
C VAL A 258 -7.03 22.35 -14.77
N LEU A 259 -6.52 22.40 -13.54
CA LEU A 259 -6.64 23.57 -12.68
C LEU A 259 -5.41 24.49 -12.73
N GLY A 260 -4.30 24.02 -13.29
CA GLY A 260 -2.99 24.68 -13.23
C GLY A 260 -2.11 24.18 -12.08
N ALA A 261 -0.81 24.44 -12.21
CA ALA A 261 0.23 24.07 -11.26
C ALA A 261 0.13 24.89 -9.97
N LEU A 262 0.23 24.21 -8.82
CA LEU A 262 0.16 24.86 -7.51
C LEU A 262 1.36 25.81 -7.34
N PRO A 263 1.13 27.07 -6.90
CA PRO A 263 2.23 28.01 -6.72
C PRO A 263 2.99 27.74 -5.42
N LYS A 264 4.13 28.40 -5.30
CA LYS A 264 4.86 28.45 -4.04
C LYS A 264 4.11 29.33 -3.04
N CYS A 265 4.23 29.00 -1.76
CA CYS A 265 3.65 29.79 -0.68
C CYS A 265 4.17 31.25 -0.73
N PRO A 266 3.29 32.26 -0.69
CA PRO A 266 3.71 33.67 -0.73
C PRO A 266 4.48 34.10 0.53
N GLU A 267 4.19 33.47 1.69
CA GLU A 267 4.87 33.77 2.96
C GLU A 267 6.24 33.11 3.04
N CYS A 268 6.31 31.77 2.98
CA CYS A 268 7.55 31.05 3.21
C CYS A 268 8.41 30.92 1.95
N LYS A 269 7.83 31.04 0.74
CA LYS A 269 8.48 30.94 -0.59
C LYS A 269 9.24 29.65 -0.87
N LYS A 270 9.25 28.71 0.08
CA LYS A 270 10.00 27.45 0.03
C LYS A 270 9.12 26.29 -0.43
N ALA A 271 7.94 26.15 0.18
CA ALA A 271 7.03 25.05 -0.09
C ALA A 271 6.02 25.40 -1.18
N VAL A 272 5.63 24.39 -1.95
CA VAL A 272 4.45 24.43 -2.82
C VAL A 272 3.21 24.23 -1.96
N LEU A 273 2.14 24.97 -2.25
CA LEU A 273 0.89 24.86 -1.51
C LEU A 273 0.28 23.46 -1.67
N TYR A 274 -0.48 23.06 -0.66
CA TYR A 274 -1.30 21.84 -0.66
C TYR A 274 -2.76 22.24 -0.79
N TYR A 275 -3.45 21.68 -1.78
CA TYR A 275 -4.88 21.89 -1.98
C TYR A 275 -5.68 20.75 -1.33
N ASP A 276 -6.58 21.09 -0.42
CA ASP A 276 -7.52 20.14 0.18
C ASP A 276 -8.84 20.13 -0.61
N ARG A 277 -9.13 19.02 -1.28
CA ARG A 277 -10.35 18.85 -2.07
C ARG A 277 -11.63 18.93 -1.24
N HIS A 278 -11.60 18.55 0.03
CA HIS A 278 -12.82 18.49 0.84
C HIS A 278 -13.24 19.87 1.34
N SER A 279 -12.28 20.72 1.68
CA SER A 279 -12.53 22.08 2.17
C SER A 279 -12.41 23.15 1.08
N GLY A 280 -11.68 22.88 0.00
CA GLY A 280 -11.29 23.89 -0.99
C GLY A 280 -10.18 24.83 -0.51
N GLU A 281 -9.57 24.55 0.65
CA GLU A 281 -8.54 25.40 1.24
C GLU A 281 -7.14 25.01 0.72
N TYR A 282 -6.35 26.02 0.34
CA TYR A 282 -4.92 25.89 0.13
C TYR A 282 -4.20 26.10 1.45
N SER A 283 -3.34 25.18 1.84
CA SER A 283 -2.51 25.26 3.04
C SER A 283 -1.03 25.10 2.72
N CYS A 284 -0.17 25.81 3.44
CA CYS A 284 1.27 25.69 3.27
C CYS A 284 1.83 24.56 4.17
N PRO A 285 2.51 23.54 3.59
CA PRO A 285 3.18 22.52 4.40
C PRO A 285 4.59 22.94 4.87
N GLY A 286 5.03 24.15 4.55
CA GLY A 286 6.39 24.64 4.81
C GLY A 286 6.63 25.09 6.25
N SER A 287 7.88 25.46 6.54
CA SER A 287 8.32 25.99 7.84
C SER A 287 9.31 27.15 7.68
N PHE A 288 9.32 28.03 8.68
CA PHE A 288 10.35 29.04 8.90
C PHE A 288 11.47 28.42 9.75
N GLY A 289 12.35 27.65 9.12
CA GLY A 289 13.40 26.90 9.82
C GLY A 289 12.87 25.57 10.37
N ASP A 290 13.46 25.08 11.46
CA ASP A 290 13.15 23.74 11.99
C ASP A 290 12.03 23.74 13.04
N GLU A 291 11.69 24.90 13.61
CA GLU A 291 10.82 24.98 14.79
C GLU A 291 9.44 25.58 14.51
N VAL A 292 9.33 26.50 13.54
CA VAL A 292 8.09 27.24 13.29
C VAL A 292 7.47 26.83 11.96
N LYS A 293 6.28 26.23 11.98
CA LYS A 293 5.52 25.91 10.75
C LYS A 293 4.91 27.18 10.15
N CYS A 294 4.83 27.22 8.81
CA CYS A 294 4.12 28.27 8.10
C CYS A 294 2.60 28.07 8.30
N ALA A 295 1.89 29.15 8.64
CA ALA A 295 0.46 29.12 8.94
C ALA A 295 -0.41 29.58 7.76
N PHE A 296 0.19 29.85 6.59
CA PHE A 296 -0.53 30.33 5.42
C PHE A 296 -1.66 29.39 5.00
N LYS A 297 -2.86 29.98 4.88
CA LYS A 297 -4.10 29.35 4.40
C LYS A 297 -4.87 30.35 3.53
N SER A 298 -5.46 29.90 2.43
CA SER A 298 -6.33 30.72 1.57
C SER A 298 -7.32 29.83 0.81
N PHE A 299 -8.47 30.35 0.42
CA PHE A 299 -9.40 29.69 -0.52
C PHE A 299 -9.14 30.11 -1.97
N GLU A 300 -8.52 31.27 -2.17
CA GLU A 300 -8.25 31.84 -3.48
C GLU A 300 -6.73 32.00 -3.67
N VAL A 301 -6.22 31.37 -4.72
CA VAL A 301 -4.80 31.34 -5.08
C VAL A 301 -4.69 31.26 -6.59
N GLU A 302 -3.91 32.17 -7.19
CA GLU A 302 -3.57 32.10 -8.60
C GLU A 302 -2.60 30.94 -8.86
N ARG A 303 -3.04 29.98 -9.69
CA ARG A 303 -2.22 28.84 -10.12
C ARG A 303 -1.39 29.22 -11.33
N ASN A 304 -0.22 28.61 -11.48
CA ASN A 304 0.61 28.79 -12.67
C ASN A 304 0.07 27.91 -13.80
N ASP A 305 0.33 28.30 -15.05
CA ASP A 305 0.02 27.46 -16.19
C ASP A 305 0.78 26.12 -16.11
N TRP A 306 0.12 25.06 -16.57
CA TRP A 306 0.72 23.73 -16.60
C TRP A 306 1.52 23.54 -17.89
N GLU A 307 2.83 23.28 -17.76
CA GLU A 307 3.71 23.00 -18.88
C GLU A 307 3.81 21.48 -19.10
N GLU A 308 3.46 21.00 -20.29
CA GLU A 308 3.72 19.61 -20.66
C GLU A 308 5.23 19.40 -20.88
N PRO A 309 5.82 18.32 -20.33
CA PRO A 309 7.24 18.05 -20.57
C PRO A 309 7.47 17.66 -22.03
N ASN A 310 8.36 18.41 -22.72
CA ASN A 310 8.92 18.06 -24.02
C ASN A 310 9.77 16.78 -23.96
#